data_AF-T0QXZ0-F1
#
_entry.id   AF-T0QXZ0-F1
#
_cell.length_a   1.000
_cell.length_b   1.000
_cell.length_c   1.000
_cell.angle_alpha   90.00
_cell.angle_beta   90.00
_cell.angle_gamma   90.00
#
_symmetry.space_group_name_H-M   'P 1'
#
loop_
_entity.id
_entity.type
_entity.pdbx_description
1 polymer ?
#
loop_
_entity_poly.entity_id
_entity_poly.type
_entity_poly.pdbx_seq_one_letter_code
_entity_poly.pdbx_strand_id
1 'polypeptide(L)'
;MLLRRLARGPPRLLDTGRTHKYVTQLQYQGFSAEQAEAVLDAFKSTMAESLEMQQTGLATKADHLTLKSELSERVFNTTLKFDIAQRHMKEILDRDFNNLKQEIRIIEKADFDKVLAEIMQVEKKFMLHKQQSDTILNKLTLANETLERRIFQYAVRFGAAITVVLAFLGTYFEKS
;
A
#
# COMPACT_ATOMS: atom_id res chain seq x y z
N MET A 1 31.98 -20.17 33.96
CA MET A 1 32.31 -20.62 35.33
C MET A 1 32.55 -19.41 36.23
N LEU A 2 31.54 -18.84 36.91
CA LEU A 2 31.75 -17.86 38.00
C LEU A 2 30.44 -17.44 38.75
N LEU A 3 29.50 -18.38 38.99
CA LEU A 3 28.27 -18.08 39.75
C LEU A 3 27.99 -19.14 40.83
N ARG A 4 28.95 -19.36 41.73
CA ARG A 4 28.81 -20.32 42.85
C ARG A 4 28.98 -19.72 44.25
N ARG A 5 28.77 -18.41 44.41
CA ARG A 5 28.72 -17.76 45.72
C ARG A 5 27.53 -16.82 45.77
N LEU A 6 26.37 -17.30 46.20
CA LEU A 6 25.27 -16.51 46.81
C LEU A 6 24.11 -17.45 47.20
N ALA A 7 24.46 -18.61 47.77
CA ALA A 7 23.56 -19.40 48.60
C ALA A 7 24.09 -19.28 50.04
N ARG A 8 24.07 -18.05 50.57
CA ARG A 8 24.08 -17.92 52.02
C ARG A 8 22.66 -18.29 52.42
N GLY A 9 22.51 -19.47 53.02
CA GLY A 9 21.29 -19.83 53.73
C GLY A 9 20.94 -18.76 54.78
N PRO A 10 19.76 -18.85 55.41
CA PRO A 10 19.35 -17.88 56.42
C PRO A 10 20.52 -17.68 57.40
N PRO A 11 20.83 -16.44 57.81
CA PRO A 11 21.90 -16.22 58.76
C PRO A 11 21.60 -17.10 59.96
N ARG A 12 22.46 -18.10 60.20
CA ARG A 12 22.37 -18.94 61.39
C ARG A 12 22.48 -17.98 62.56
N LEU A 13 21.33 -17.66 63.14
CA LEU A 13 21.23 -16.76 64.27
C LEU A 13 22.13 -17.34 65.36
N LEU A 14 23.23 -16.61 65.59
CA LEU A 14 24.11 -16.69 66.73
C LEU A 14 24.29 -18.11 67.30
N ASP A 15 25.26 -18.84 66.74
CA ASP A 15 25.88 -19.97 67.42
C ASP A 15 26.12 -19.61 68.90
N THR A 16 25.87 -20.53 69.84
CA THR A 16 25.87 -20.27 71.30
C THR A 16 27.17 -19.58 71.75
N GLY A 17 28.28 -19.87 71.07
CA GLY A 17 29.58 -19.23 71.29
C GLY A 17 29.69 -17.75 70.88
N ARG A 18 28.83 -17.22 70.00
CA ARG A 18 28.77 -15.78 69.67
C ARG A 18 27.87 -15.01 70.62
N THR A 19 26.77 -15.63 71.02
CA THR A 19 25.83 -15.13 72.03
C THR A 19 26.55 -14.89 73.36
N HIS A 20 27.35 -15.87 73.80
CA HIS A 20 28.14 -15.77 75.02
C HIS A 20 29.18 -14.64 74.94
N LYS A 21 29.92 -14.54 73.83
CA LYS A 21 30.93 -13.46 73.66
C LYS A 21 30.32 -12.07 73.73
N TYR A 22 29.13 -11.89 73.17
CA TYR A 22 28.41 -10.62 73.20
C TYR A 22 27.98 -10.24 74.61
N VAL A 23 27.43 -11.20 75.36
CA VAL A 23 27.05 -11.01 76.78
C VAL A 23 28.27 -10.70 77.64
N THR A 24 29.36 -11.46 77.49
CA THR A 24 30.60 -11.21 78.23
C THR A 24 31.16 -9.82 77.93
N GLN A 25 31.10 -9.37 76.67
CA GLN A 25 31.59 -8.06 76.28
C GLN A 25 30.75 -6.90 76.84
N LEU A 26 29.43 -7.07 76.92
CA LEU A 26 28.54 -6.12 77.60
C LEU A 26 28.81 -6.11 79.11
N GLN A 27 29.04 -7.26 79.73
CA GLN A 27 29.40 -7.34 81.14
C GLN A 27 30.75 -6.63 81.42
N TYR A 28 31.74 -6.76 80.55
CA TYR A 28 33.00 -6.00 80.64
C TYR A 28 32.81 -4.47 80.50
N GLN A 29 31.73 -4.02 79.86
CA GLN A 29 31.38 -2.61 79.75
C GLN A 29 30.55 -2.09 80.93
N GLY A 30 30.32 -2.91 81.97
CA GLY A 30 29.66 -2.53 83.21
C GLY A 30 28.18 -2.86 83.28
N PHE A 31 27.62 -3.57 82.29
CA PHE A 31 26.24 -4.07 82.37
C PHE A 31 26.15 -5.28 83.32
N SER A 32 25.05 -5.39 84.07
CA SER A 32 24.79 -6.62 84.84
C SER A 32 24.53 -7.80 83.90
N ALA A 33 24.66 -9.02 84.41
CA ALA A 33 24.40 -10.21 83.60
C ALA A 33 22.98 -10.23 83.01
N GLU A 34 21.98 -9.88 83.83
CA GLU A 34 20.58 -9.77 83.38
C GLU A 34 20.38 -8.66 82.35
N GLN A 35 21.04 -7.51 82.50
CA GLN A 35 20.94 -6.41 81.53
C GLN A 35 21.59 -6.77 80.20
N ALA A 36 22.75 -7.43 80.23
CA ALA A 36 23.45 -7.87 79.03
C ALA A 36 22.65 -8.93 78.25
N GLU A 37 22.00 -9.86 78.97
CA GLU A 37 21.09 -10.84 78.37
C GLU A 37 19.82 -10.19 77.82
N ALA A 38 19.21 -9.26 78.55
CA ALA A 38 18.03 -8.54 78.08
C ALA A 38 18.31 -7.71 76.81
N VAL A 39 19.46 -7.05 76.73
CA VAL A 39 19.89 -6.31 75.52
C VAL A 39 20.12 -7.25 74.34
N LEU A 40 20.74 -8.40 74.58
CA LEU A 40 20.95 -9.41 73.56
C LEU A 40 19.62 -9.99 73.04
N ASP A 41 18.66 -10.24 73.92
CA ASP A 41 17.36 -10.78 73.53
C ASP A 41 16.51 -9.75 72.77
N ALA A 42 16.52 -8.48 73.18
CA ALA A 42 15.95 -7.40 72.40
C ALA A 42 16.60 -7.30 71.01
N PHE A 43 17.93 -7.39 70.93
CA PHE A 43 18.66 -7.38 69.67
C PHE A 43 18.31 -8.57 68.76
N LYS A 44 18.21 -9.79 69.32
CA LYS A 44 17.75 -10.97 68.57
C LYS A 44 16.33 -10.79 68.03
N SER A 45 15.42 -10.24 68.84
CA SER A 45 14.03 -9.97 68.43
C SER A 45 13.98 -8.99 67.27
N THR A 46 14.64 -7.83 67.39
CA THR A 46 14.68 -6.83 66.33
C THR A 46 15.36 -7.36 65.06
N MET A 47 16.41 -8.17 65.20
CA MET A 47 17.09 -8.78 64.06
C MET A 47 16.21 -9.84 63.36
N ALA A 48 15.44 -10.61 64.12
CA ALA A 48 14.47 -11.56 63.58
C ALA A 48 13.34 -10.85 62.82
N GLU A 49 12.74 -9.82 63.42
CA GLU A 49 11.70 -8.99 62.79
C GLU A 49 12.22 -8.30 61.52
N SER A 50 13.44 -7.76 61.56
CA SER A 50 14.08 -7.14 60.38
C SER A 50 14.32 -8.14 59.26
N LEU A 51 14.71 -9.38 59.59
CA LEU A 51 14.93 -10.43 58.61
C LEU A 51 13.61 -10.88 57.96
N GLU A 52 12.54 -10.97 58.74
CA GLU A 52 11.20 -11.33 58.28
C GLU A 52 10.63 -10.24 57.36
N MET A 53 10.74 -8.96 57.74
CA MET A 53 10.39 -7.84 56.86
C MET A 53 11.21 -7.85 55.57
N GLN A 54 12.52 -8.11 55.64
CA GLN A 54 13.39 -8.18 54.46
C GLN A 54 13.01 -9.34 53.53
N GLN A 55 12.65 -10.50 54.09
CA GLN A 55 12.26 -11.67 53.32
C GLN A 55 10.90 -11.49 52.64
N THR A 56 10.00 -10.71 53.24
CA THR A 56 8.68 -10.40 52.67
C THR A 56 8.76 -9.29 51.62
N GLY A 57 9.68 -8.33 51.77
CA GLY A 57 9.84 -7.20 50.85
C GLY A 57 10.73 -7.46 49.62
N LEU A 58 11.48 -8.55 49.59
CA LEU A 58 12.37 -8.89 48.48
C LEU A 58 11.80 -10.03 47.64
N ALA A 59 11.66 -9.80 46.33
CA ALA A 59 11.39 -10.87 45.38
C ALA A 59 12.49 -11.93 45.48
N THR A 60 12.10 -13.17 45.73
CA THR A 60 13.05 -14.27 45.88
C THR A 60 13.68 -14.59 44.52
N LYS A 61 14.82 -15.28 44.53
CA LYS A 61 15.42 -15.79 43.28
C LYS A 61 14.48 -16.72 42.52
N ALA A 62 13.59 -17.43 43.22
CA ALA A 62 12.58 -18.27 42.60
C ALA A 62 11.55 -17.42 41.84
N ASP A 63 11.07 -16.33 42.45
CA ASP A 63 10.15 -15.38 41.80
C ASP A 63 10.79 -14.70 40.59
N HIS A 64 12.08 -14.38 40.66
CA HIS A 64 12.79 -13.81 39.51
C HIS A 64 12.93 -14.83 38.36
N LEU A 65 13.06 -16.13 38.66
CA LEU A 65 13.14 -17.16 37.63
C LEU A 65 11.78 -17.41 36.97
N THR A 66 10.70 -17.41 37.75
CA THR A 66 9.33 -17.56 37.21
C THR A 66 8.96 -16.36 36.34
N LEU A 67 9.20 -15.13 36.81
CA LEU A 67 8.96 -13.91 36.03
C LEU A 67 9.76 -13.89 34.72
N LYS A 68 11.02 -14.33 34.74
CA LYS A 68 11.83 -14.44 33.53
C LYS A 68 11.26 -15.48 32.56
N SER A 69 10.78 -16.61 33.07
CA SER A 69 10.13 -17.65 32.27
C SER A 69 8.87 -17.12 31.60
N GLU A 70 7.97 -16.50 32.38
CA GLU A 70 6.73 -15.90 31.87
C GLU A 70 7.00 -14.80 30.84
N LEU A 71 7.98 -13.93 31.10
CA LEU A 71 8.37 -12.90 30.15
C LEU A 71 8.90 -13.52 28.85
N SER A 72 9.77 -14.53 28.96
CA SER A 72 10.32 -15.24 27.80
C SER A 72 9.22 -15.87 26.96
N GLU A 73 8.24 -16.52 27.61
CA GLU A 73 7.09 -17.12 26.92
C GLU A 73 6.23 -16.07 26.24
N ARG A 74 5.93 -14.96 26.92
CA ARG A 74 5.16 -13.85 26.34
C ARG A 74 5.85 -13.25 25.13
N VAL A 75 7.15 -12.94 25.24
CA VAL A 75 7.95 -12.38 24.14
C VAL A 75 8.04 -13.36 22.97
N PHE A 76 8.22 -14.65 23.24
CA PHE A 76 8.23 -15.67 22.20
C PHE A 76 6.88 -15.74 21.47
N ASN A 77 5.79 -15.80 22.21
CA ASN A 77 4.43 -15.88 21.64
C ASN A 77 4.06 -14.63 20.84
N THR A 78 4.41 -13.43 21.31
CA THR A 78 4.16 -12.20 20.55
C THR A 78 5.02 -12.14 19.29
N THR A 79 6.29 -12.55 19.36
CA THR A 79 7.19 -12.61 18.20
C THR A 79 6.66 -13.57 17.14
N LEU A 80 6.20 -14.76 17.53
CA LEU A 80 5.61 -15.72 16.61
C LEU A 80 4.34 -15.19 15.95
N LYS A 81 3.43 -14.59 16.73
CA LYS A 81 2.20 -13.99 16.17
C LYS A 81 2.51 -12.88 15.18
N PHE A 82 3.53 -12.07 15.48
CA PHE A 82 3.98 -11.02 14.57
C PHE A 82 4.54 -11.58 13.26
N ASP A 83 5.42 -12.60 13.33
CA ASP A 83 5.99 -13.23 12.14
C ASP A 83 4.90 -13.90 11.27
N ILE A 84 3.93 -14.59 11.89
CA ILE A 84 2.77 -15.17 11.18
C ILE A 84 1.94 -14.07 10.50
N ALA A 85 1.62 -12.99 11.22
CA ALA A 85 0.86 -11.87 10.67
C ALA A 85 1.61 -11.19 9.51
N GLN A 86 2.93 -11.04 9.62
CA GLN A 86 3.77 -10.45 8.58
C GLN A 86 3.80 -11.32 7.33
N ARG A 87 3.94 -12.65 7.47
CA ARG A 87 3.90 -13.58 6.33
C ARG A 87 2.53 -13.59 5.66
N HIS A 88 1.47 -13.68 6.44
CA HIS A 88 0.10 -13.63 5.93
C HIS A 88 -0.20 -12.31 5.21
N MET A 89 0.25 -11.18 5.75
CA MET A 89 0.12 -9.88 5.10
C MET A 89 0.85 -9.86 3.75
N LYS A 90 2.08 -10.39 3.69
CA LYS A 90 2.82 -10.50 2.43
C LYS A 90 2.08 -11.34 1.39
N GLU A 91 1.52 -12.49 1.78
CA GLU A 91 0.75 -13.36 0.88
C GLU A 91 -0.51 -12.66 0.34
N ILE A 92 -1.21 -11.89 1.18
CA ILE A 92 -2.35 -11.08 0.75
C ILE A 92 -1.90 -10.02 -0.27
N LEU A 93 -0.84 -9.27 0.03
CA LEU A 93 -0.32 -8.26 -0.89
C LEU A 93 0.09 -8.88 -2.24
N ASP A 94 0.80 -10.01 -2.23
CA ASP A 94 1.23 -10.69 -3.45
C ASP A 94 0.03 -11.17 -4.28
N ARG A 95 -1.00 -11.71 -3.62
CA ARG A 95 -2.25 -12.12 -4.29
C ARG A 95 -2.99 -10.93 -4.87
N ASP A 96 -3.20 -9.88 -4.09
CA ASP A 96 -3.97 -8.70 -4.50
C ASP A 96 -3.24 -7.94 -5.63
N PHE A 97 -1.90 -7.89 -5.58
CA PHE A 97 -1.09 -7.34 -6.67
C PHE A 97 -1.24 -8.14 -7.96
N ASN A 98 -1.21 -9.47 -7.88
CA ASN A 98 -1.40 -10.33 -9.06
C ASN A 98 -2.81 -10.20 -9.65
N ASN A 99 -3.84 -10.10 -8.79
CA ASN A 99 -5.21 -9.85 -9.21
C ASN A 99 -5.32 -8.50 -9.94
N LEU A 100 -4.81 -7.43 -9.34
CA LEU A 100 -4.84 -6.09 -9.94
C LEU A 100 -4.12 -6.07 -11.30
N LYS A 101 -2.96 -6.71 -11.40
CA LYS A 101 -2.22 -6.84 -12.66
C LYS A 101 -3.04 -7.57 -13.73
N GLN A 102 -3.79 -8.60 -13.35
CA GLN A 102 -4.67 -9.32 -14.26
C GLN A 102 -5.87 -8.46 -14.69
N GLU A 103 -6.50 -7.77 -13.74
CA GLU A 103 -7.62 -6.85 -14.01
C GLU A 103 -7.22 -5.74 -14.98
N ILE A 104 -6.08 -5.08 -14.74
CA ILE A 104 -5.52 -4.05 -15.63
C ILE A 104 -5.37 -4.60 -17.05
N ARG A 105 -4.75 -5.78 -17.20
CA ARG A 105 -4.54 -6.38 -18.53
C ARG A 105 -5.87 -6.67 -19.25
N ILE A 106 -6.89 -7.13 -18.52
CA ILE A 106 -8.20 -7.42 -19.09
C ILE A 106 -8.88 -6.13 -19.55
N ILE A 107 -8.84 -5.09 -18.71
CA ILE A 107 -9.41 -3.77 -19.03
C ILE A 107 -8.69 -3.15 -20.23
N GLU A 108 -7.36 -3.10 -20.21
CA GLU A 108 -6.55 -2.59 -21.33
C GLU A 108 -6.93 -3.28 -22.63
N LYS A 109 -7.00 -4.62 -22.63
CA LYS A 109 -7.39 -5.38 -23.82
C LYS A 109 -8.80 -5.03 -24.29
N ALA A 110 -9.77 -4.95 -23.39
CA ALA A 110 -11.14 -4.61 -23.73
C ALA A 110 -11.25 -3.19 -24.31
N ASP A 111 -10.51 -2.24 -23.76
CA ASP A 111 -10.45 -0.86 -24.25
C ASP A 111 -9.78 -0.78 -25.62
N PHE A 112 -8.68 -1.51 -25.85
CA PHE A 112 -8.05 -1.63 -27.16
C PHE A 112 -9.00 -2.20 -28.21
N ASP A 113 -9.71 -3.29 -27.89
CA ASP A 113 -10.67 -3.92 -28.79
C ASP A 113 -11.82 -2.95 -29.12
N LYS A 114 -12.25 -2.14 -28.16
CA LYS A 114 -13.28 -1.11 -28.36
C LYS A 114 -12.79 0.01 -29.28
N VAL A 115 -11.58 0.55 -29.05
CA VAL A 115 -10.97 1.58 -29.90
C VAL A 115 -10.81 1.05 -31.32
N LEU A 116 -10.35 -0.19 -31.49
CA LEU A 116 -10.22 -0.82 -32.80
C LEU A 116 -11.57 -0.91 -33.52
N ALA A 117 -12.63 -1.31 -32.81
CA ALA A 117 -13.98 -1.37 -33.36
C ALA A 117 -14.50 0.03 -33.78
N GLU A 118 -14.24 1.06 -32.98
CA GLU A 118 -14.59 2.45 -33.32
C GLU A 118 -13.83 2.93 -34.58
N ILE A 119 -12.53 2.63 -34.69
CA ILE A 119 -11.73 2.93 -35.88
C ILE A 119 -12.34 2.27 -37.12
N MET A 120 -12.64 0.96 -37.06
CA MET A 120 -13.25 0.25 -38.19
C MET A 120 -14.60 0.85 -38.60
N GLN A 121 -15.41 1.29 -37.64
CA GLN A 121 -16.69 1.97 -37.95
C GLN A 121 -16.46 3.32 -38.63
N VAL A 122 -15.48 4.10 -38.17
CA VAL A 122 -15.12 5.38 -38.78
C VAL A 122 -14.59 5.18 -40.19
N GLU A 123 -13.70 4.22 -40.41
CA GLU A 123 -13.18 3.87 -41.74
C GLU A 123 -14.31 3.49 -42.71
N LYS A 124 -15.27 2.67 -42.26
CA LYS A 124 -16.43 2.29 -43.06
C LYS A 124 -17.29 3.50 -43.44
N LYS A 125 -17.56 4.40 -42.49
CA LYS A 125 -18.32 5.63 -42.75
C LYS A 125 -17.58 6.54 -43.73
N PHE A 126 -16.27 6.69 -43.57
CA PHE A 126 -15.43 7.48 -44.46
C PHE A 126 -15.45 6.93 -45.89
N MET A 127 -15.34 5.60 -46.05
CA MET A 127 -15.40 4.96 -47.36
C MET A 127 -16.74 5.18 -48.07
N LEU A 128 -17.85 5.05 -47.33
CA LEU A 128 -19.19 5.33 -47.86
C LEU A 128 -19.33 6.80 -48.29
N HIS A 129 -18.84 7.73 -47.46
CA HIS A 129 -18.86 9.15 -47.78
C HIS A 129 -18.03 9.47 -49.04
N LYS A 130 -16.86 8.84 -49.18
CA LYS A 130 -16.03 8.94 -50.38
C LYS A 130 -16.78 8.44 -51.62
N GLN A 131 -17.39 7.25 -51.53
CA GLN A 131 -18.16 6.70 -52.64
C GLN A 131 -19.34 7.60 -53.04
N GLN A 132 -20.06 8.16 -52.06
CA GLN A 132 -21.12 9.14 -52.31
C GLN A 132 -20.56 10.40 -52.99
N SER A 133 -19.45 10.94 -52.50
CA SER A 133 -18.79 12.10 -53.10
C SER A 133 -18.37 11.83 -54.56
N ASP A 134 -17.79 10.67 -54.85
CA ASP A 134 -17.43 10.26 -56.21
C ASP A 134 -18.66 10.17 -57.13
N THR A 135 -19.78 9.63 -56.64
CA THR A 135 -21.03 9.59 -57.43
C THR A 135 -21.60 10.98 -57.71
N ILE A 136 -21.50 11.91 -56.76
CA ILE A 136 -21.94 13.30 -56.95
C ILE A 136 -21.03 14.00 -57.95
N LEU A 137 -19.71 13.82 -57.83
CA LEU A 137 -18.73 14.36 -58.76
C LEU A 137 -19.03 13.89 -60.19
N ASN A 138 -19.23 12.58 -60.39
CA ASN A 138 -19.57 12.02 -61.70
C ASN A 138 -20.86 12.60 -62.27
N LYS A 139 -21.90 12.78 -61.44
CA LYS A 139 -23.16 13.43 -61.87
C LYS A 139 -22.92 14.88 -62.28
N LEU A 140 -22.10 15.62 -61.54
CA LEU A 140 -21.78 17.01 -61.83
C LEU A 140 -20.98 17.12 -63.14
N THR A 141 -20.01 16.24 -63.35
CA THR A 141 -19.24 16.16 -64.60
C THR A 141 -20.17 15.91 -65.80
N LEU A 142 -21.07 14.93 -65.71
CA LEU A 142 -22.05 14.65 -66.78
C LEU A 142 -23.01 15.82 -67.03
N ALA A 143 -23.48 16.47 -65.97
CA ALA A 143 -24.32 17.66 -66.08
C ALA A 143 -23.56 18.81 -66.77
N ASN A 144 -22.28 18.99 -66.44
CA ASN A 144 -21.43 20.00 -67.05
C ASN A 144 -21.21 19.72 -68.54
N GLU A 145 -20.86 18.49 -68.92
CA GLU A 145 -20.73 18.09 -70.35
C GLU A 145 -22.04 18.31 -71.12
N THR A 146 -23.17 18.01 -70.50
CA THR A 146 -24.49 18.23 -71.10
C THR A 146 -24.77 19.72 -71.31
N LEU A 147 -24.44 20.56 -70.32
CA LEU A 147 -24.57 22.00 -70.42
C LEU A 147 -23.67 22.58 -71.51
N GLU A 148 -22.40 22.16 -71.57
CA GLU A 148 -21.46 22.57 -72.61
C GLU A 148 -22.00 22.26 -74.01
N ARG A 149 -22.54 21.06 -74.23
CA ARG A 149 -23.18 20.70 -75.51
C ARG A 149 -24.37 21.60 -75.85
N ARG A 150 -25.22 21.92 -74.88
CA ARG A 150 -26.38 22.81 -75.11
C ARG A 150 -25.94 24.23 -75.42
N ILE A 151 -24.96 24.76 -74.69
CA ILE A 151 -24.38 26.09 -74.95
C ILE A 151 -23.79 26.14 -76.36
N PHE A 152 -23.03 25.13 -76.76
CA PHE A 152 -22.48 25.03 -78.11
C PHE A 152 -23.58 25.00 -79.17
N GLN A 153 -24.63 24.19 -78.98
CA GLN A 153 -25.78 24.14 -79.90
C GLN A 153 -26.51 25.49 -80.00
N TYR A 154 -26.72 26.19 -78.88
CA TYR A 154 -27.33 27.52 -78.90
C TYR A 154 -26.45 28.54 -79.62
N ALA A 155 -25.14 28.55 -79.36
CA ALA A 155 -24.19 29.43 -80.02
C ALA A 155 -24.17 29.20 -81.55
N VAL A 156 -24.12 27.94 -81.99
CA VAL A 156 -24.15 27.59 -83.42
C VAL A 156 -25.46 28.04 -84.08
N ARG A 157 -26.61 27.76 -83.45
CA ARG A 157 -27.93 28.17 -83.98
C ARG A 157 -28.08 29.68 -84.05
N PHE A 158 -27.64 30.39 -83.02
CA PHE A 158 -27.66 31.84 -82.98
C PHE A 158 -26.76 32.44 -84.07
N GLY A 159 -25.54 31.94 -84.22
CA GLY A 159 -24.63 32.35 -85.30
C GLY A 159 -25.22 32.11 -86.69
N ALA A 160 -25.81 30.93 -86.91
CA ALA A 160 -26.49 30.61 -88.17
C ALA A 160 -27.65 31.58 -88.45
N ALA A 161 -28.50 31.88 -87.46
CA ALA A 161 -29.59 32.83 -87.60
C ALA A 161 -29.08 34.24 -87.98
N ILE A 162 -28.00 34.73 -87.36
CA ILE A 162 -27.38 36.01 -87.72
C ILE A 162 -26.90 35.99 -89.17
N THR A 163 -26.19 34.94 -89.59
CA THR A 163 -25.67 34.86 -90.97
C THR A 163 -26.78 34.89 -92.02
N VAL A 164 -27.92 34.23 -91.74
CA VAL A 164 -29.09 34.25 -92.62
C VAL A 164 -29.66 35.67 -92.72
N VAL A 165 -29.85 36.35 -91.59
CA VAL A 165 -30.35 37.75 -91.57
C VAL A 165 -29.41 38.68 -92.34
N LEU A 166 -28.09 38.56 -92.13
CA LEU A 166 -27.11 39.37 -92.85
C LEU A 166 -27.12 39.09 -94.36
N ALA A 167 -27.25 37.84 -94.78
CA ALA A 167 -27.36 37.49 -96.20
C ALA A 167 -28.63 38.10 -96.83
N PHE A 168 -29.77 38.04 -96.15
CA PHE A 168 -31.00 38.69 -96.60
C PHE A 168 -30.84 40.21 -96.70
N LEU A 169 -30.25 40.87 -95.70
CA LEU A 169 -30.01 42.31 -95.74
C LEU A 169 -29.05 42.71 -96.87
N GLY A 170 -27.95 41.95 -97.06
CA GLY A 170 -26.99 42.19 -98.14
C GLY A 170 -27.65 42.12 -99.53
N THR A 171 -28.48 41.11 -99.78
CA THR A 171 -29.20 41.00 -101.06
C THR A 171 -30.25 42.10 -101.26
N TYR A 172 -30.80 42.68 -100.20
CA TYR A 172 -31.69 43.84 -100.27
C TYR A 172 -30.94 45.12 -100.65
N PHE A 173 -29.75 45.34 -100.09
CA PHE A 173 -28.90 46.50 -100.43
C PHE A 173 -28.29 46.40 -101.83
N GLU A 174 -28.04 45.20 -102.36
CA GLU A 174 -27.49 44.99 -103.70
C GLU A 174 -28.54 45.18 -104.83
N LYS A 175 -29.83 45.15 -104.47
CA LYS A 175 -30.97 45.39 -105.38
C LYS A 175 -31.54 46.82 -105.33
N SER A 176 -31.10 47.64 -104.38
CA SER A 176 -31.45 49.06 -104.27
C SER A 176 -30.38 49.94 -104.91
#